data_AF-A0A9D8IQK2-F1
#
_entry.id   AF-A0A9D8IQK2-F1
#
_cell.length_a   1.000
_cell.length_b   1.000
_cell.length_c   1.000
_cell.angle_alpha   90.00
_cell.angle_beta   90.00
_cell.angle_gamma   90.00
#
_symmetry.space_group_name_H-M   'P 1'
#
loop_
_entity.id
_entity.type
_entity.pdbx_description
1 polymer ?
#
loop_
_entity_poly.entity_id
_entity_poly.type
_entity_poly.pdbx_seq_one_letter_code
_entity_poly.pdbx_strand_id
1 'polypeptide(L)'
;MAETAPWGNLPSYEADPPPAPAVGVNGWGIAGFVIGIVSLCAMGGVLAPIGLLLSVIGLFKRPRGWAVAGFASNLAGLCCCMPFAFPVLLVMIGVVSASAMTLWVTTTFRGSLGSEGVTAIHAFMIGFMLIAFYAQHKKVPESLNELDLDKAVFVDGWGKQFHYERTDDPEGFELWSSGGDGADGTADDIEFRGRVRGGSLDFEHVDRKQGGAAGSGASAPRGSGADDSTGGDSGASDSSGGDAASDAPPADAAPKPK
;
A
#
# COMPACT_ATOMS: atom_id res chain seq x y z
N MET A 1 19.65 -15.99 -118.07
CA MET A 1 20.34 -15.08 -117.13
C MET A 1 19.53 -15.07 -115.85
N ALA A 2 20.00 -15.77 -114.82
CA ALA A 2 19.39 -15.79 -113.50
C ALA A 2 20.44 -15.23 -112.53
N GLU A 3 20.16 -14.03 -112.04
CA GLU A 3 20.97 -13.27 -111.10
C GLU A 3 20.75 -13.86 -109.70
N THR A 4 21.73 -14.60 -109.19
CA THR A 4 21.70 -15.15 -107.83
C THR A 4 22.07 -14.05 -106.85
N ALA A 5 21.09 -13.55 -106.10
CA ALA A 5 21.28 -12.54 -105.07
C ALA A 5 22.20 -13.06 -103.94
N PRO A 6 23.19 -12.26 -103.48
CA PRO A 6 24.12 -12.64 -102.43
C PRO A 6 23.47 -12.42 -101.06
N TRP A 7 22.60 -13.33 -100.65
CA TRP A 7 22.14 -13.41 -99.26
C TRP A 7 23.25 -14.08 -98.43
N GLY A 8 24.28 -13.30 -98.11
CA GLY A 8 25.33 -13.67 -97.19
C GLY A 8 24.74 -13.98 -95.81
N ASN A 9 25.28 -15.02 -95.18
CA ASN A 9 25.04 -15.43 -93.79
C ASN A 9 24.97 -14.22 -92.86
N LEU A 10 23.76 -13.82 -92.46
CA LEU A 10 23.58 -12.94 -91.31
C LEU A 10 23.82 -13.80 -90.06
N PRO A 11 24.66 -13.35 -89.11
CA PRO A 11 24.86 -14.07 -87.86
C PRO A 11 23.50 -14.22 -87.17
N SER A 12 23.15 -15.46 -86.83
CA SER A 12 21.99 -15.75 -85.99
C SER A 12 22.18 -14.99 -84.69
N TYR A 13 21.37 -13.96 -84.45
CA TYR A 13 21.27 -13.33 -83.13
C TYR A 13 20.66 -14.37 -82.20
N GLU A 14 21.52 -15.11 -81.51
CA GLU A 14 21.13 -15.95 -80.39
C GLU A 14 20.65 -14.99 -79.31
N ALA A 15 19.33 -14.90 -79.15
CA ALA A 15 18.72 -13.98 -78.20
C ALA A 15 19.25 -14.32 -76.79
N ASP A 16 19.90 -13.35 -76.15
CA ASP A 16 20.32 -13.51 -74.76
C ASP A 16 19.12 -13.96 -73.92
N PRO A 17 19.28 -14.98 -73.05
CA PRO A 17 18.19 -15.41 -72.20
C PRO A 17 17.70 -14.21 -71.38
N PRO A 18 16.38 -14.06 -71.18
CA PRO A 18 15.84 -12.95 -70.42
C PRO A 18 16.49 -12.92 -69.02
N PRO A 19 16.89 -11.74 -68.52
CA PRO A 19 17.54 -11.63 -67.23
C PRO A 19 16.65 -12.24 -66.14
N ALA A 20 17.23 -13.11 -65.32
CA ALA A 20 16.50 -13.75 -64.23
C ALA A 20 15.87 -12.67 -63.32
N PRO A 21 14.62 -12.85 -62.85
CA PRO A 21 13.98 -11.88 -61.97
C PRO A 21 14.82 -11.70 -60.71
N ALA A 22 15.09 -10.44 -60.35
CA ALA A 22 15.86 -10.12 -59.15
C ALA A 22 15.20 -10.75 -57.91
N VAL A 23 15.96 -11.53 -57.16
CA VAL A 23 15.50 -12.15 -55.91
C VAL A 23 15.31 -11.03 -54.88
N GLY A 24 14.06 -10.65 -54.61
CA GLY A 24 13.75 -9.63 -53.61
C GLY A 24 14.17 -10.05 -52.20
N VAL A 25 14.80 -9.14 -51.46
CA VAL A 25 15.20 -9.36 -50.06
C VAL A 25 14.08 -8.99 -49.10
N ASN A 26 13.81 -9.87 -48.12
CA ASN A 26 12.80 -9.65 -47.09
C ASN A 26 13.41 -8.96 -45.85
N GLY A 27 13.48 -7.62 -45.88
CA GLY A 27 14.09 -6.82 -44.81
C GLY A 27 13.47 -7.04 -43.43
N TRP A 28 12.18 -7.36 -43.35
CA TRP A 28 11.48 -7.62 -42.08
C TRP A 28 11.95 -8.90 -41.39
N GLY A 29 12.18 -9.96 -42.17
CA GLY A 29 12.73 -11.21 -41.64
C GLY A 29 14.17 -11.06 -41.12
N ILE A 30 14.99 -10.27 -41.82
CA ILE A 30 16.36 -9.97 -41.39
C ILE A 30 16.37 -9.15 -40.10
N ALA A 31 15.52 -8.12 -40.01
CA ALA A 31 15.39 -7.32 -38.80
C ALA A 31 14.98 -8.17 -37.59
N GLY A 32 13.96 -9.03 -37.73
CA GLY A 32 13.54 -9.95 -36.68
C GLY A 32 14.61 -10.96 -36.26
N PHE A 33 15.43 -11.42 -37.20
CA PHE A 33 16.56 -12.32 -36.94
C PHE A 33 17.71 -11.63 -36.19
N VAL A 34 18.13 -10.44 -36.64
CA VAL A 34 19.19 -9.65 -35.97
C VAL A 34 18.75 -9.28 -34.54
N ILE A 35 17.50 -8.83 -34.38
CA ILE A 35 16.93 -8.54 -33.07
C ILE A 35 16.87 -9.80 -32.21
N GLY A 36 16.55 -10.96 -32.78
CA GLY A 36 16.56 -12.24 -32.07
C GLY A 36 17.94 -12.63 -31.53
N ILE A 37 18.99 -12.49 -32.35
CA ILE A 37 20.38 -12.75 -31.91
C ILE A 37 20.81 -11.76 -30.83
N VAL A 38 20.57 -10.46 -31.04
CA VAL A 38 20.94 -9.44 -30.05
C VAL A 38 20.18 -9.65 -28.74
N SER A 39 18.89 -9.98 -28.81
CA SER A 39 18.07 -10.32 -27.64
C SER A 39 18.64 -11.52 -26.89
N LEU A 40 18.98 -12.60 -27.61
CA LEU A 40 19.52 -13.82 -27.02
C LEU A 40 20.90 -13.60 -26.39
N CYS A 41 21.80 -12.89 -27.07
CA CYS A 41 23.19 -12.73 -26.64
C CYS A 41 23.41 -11.59 -25.64
N ALA A 42 22.71 -10.46 -25.77
CA ALA A 42 22.99 -9.26 -24.98
C ALA A 42 21.98 -9.01 -23.85
N MET A 43 20.72 -9.40 -24.02
CA MET A 43 19.63 -9.01 -23.10
C MET A 43 18.85 -10.20 -22.53
N GLY A 44 19.40 -11.42 -22.60
CA GLY A 44 18.76 -12.61 -22.03
C GLY A 44 17.31 -12.80 -22.48
N GLY A 45 17.02 -12.55 -23.76
CA GLY A 45 15.70 -12.78 -24.33
C GLY A 45 14.64 -11.72 -24.05
N VAL A 46 14.95 -10.61 -23.35
CA VAL A 46 13.95 -9.58 -23.00
C VAL A 46 13.29 -8.95 -24.24
N LEU A 47 14.04 -8.80 -25.35
CA LEU A 47 13.54 -8.27 -26.63
C LEU A 47 12.91 -9.35 -27.53
N ALA A 48 12.90 -10.62 -27.11
CA ALA A 48 12.40 -11.73 -27.92
C ALA A 48 10.93 -11.57 -28.37
N PRO A 49 10.00 -10.99 -27.57
CA PRO A 49 8.63 -10.76 -28.03
C PRO A 49 8.55 -9.82 -29.24
N ILE A 50 9.36 -8.77 -29.25
CA ILE A 50 9.41 -7.79 -30.35
C ILE A 50 10.05 -8.44 -31.60
N GLY A 51 11.14 -9.18 -31.42
CA GLY A 51 11.79 -9.93 -32.51
C GLY A 51 10.89 -11.01 -33.13
N LEU A 52 10.09 -11.68 -32.30
CA LEU A 52 9.10 -12.67 -32.73
C LEU A 52 7.98 -12.02 -33.53
N LEU A 53 7.47 -10.86 -33.08
CA LEU A 53 6.42 -10.11 -33.77
C LEU A 53 6.86 -9.65 -35.18
N LEU A 54 8.10 -9.17 -35.32
CA LEU A 54 8.70 -8.80 -36.60
C LEU A 54 8.93 -10.01 -37.52
N SER A 55 9.32 -11.14 -36.95
CA SER A 55 9.51 -12.40 -37.68
C SER A 55 8.19 -12.96 -38.20
N VAL A 56 7.10 -12.87 -37.43
CA VAL A 56 5.73 -13.24 -37.86
C VAL A 56 5.26 -12.36 -39.03
N ILE A 57 5.49 -11.05 -38.98
CA ILE A 57 5.19 -10.15 -40.11
C ILE A 57 6.01 -10.54 -41.35
N GLY A 58 7.29 -10.89 -41.15
CA GLY A 58 8.18 -11.36 -42.21
C GLY A 58 7.74 -12.66 -42.89
N LEU A 59 7.06 -13.57 -42.17
CA LEU A 59 6.56 -14.86 -42.69
C LEU A 59 5.50 -14.70 -43.79
N PHE A 60 4.76 -13.59 -43.79
CA PHE A 60 3.77 -13.28 -44.83
C PHE A 60 4.40 -12.78 -46.14
N LYS A 61 5.71 -12.48 -46.17
CA LYS A 61 6.44 -12.02 -47.35
C LYS A 61 7.41 -13.10 -47.87
N ARG A 62 7.44 -13.32 -49.18
CA ARG A 62 8.49 -14.14 -49.83
C ARG A 62 9.73 -13.27 -50.02
N PRO A 63 10.96 -13.81 -49.86
CA PRO A 63 11.32 -15.16 -49.41
C PRO A 63 11.18 -15.37 -47.89
N ARG A 64 10.78 -16.59 -47.47
CA ARG A 64 10.42 -16.92 -46.07
C ARG A 64 11.59 -17.34 -45.18
N GLY A 65 12.74 -17.72 -45.74
CA GLY A 65 13.83 -18.37 -45.01
C GLY A 65 14.33 -17.55 -43.80
N TRP A 66 14.57 -16.26 -44.00
CA TRP A 66 15.05 -15.37 -42.94
C TRP A 66 14.03 -15.15 -41.82
N ALA A 67 12.75 -15.11 -42.16
CA ALA A 67 11.67 -14.97 -41.17
C ALA A 67 11.53 -16.23 -40.29
N VAL A 68 11.72 -17.42 -40.87
CA VAL A 68 11.73 -18.70 -40.13
C VAL A 68 12.93 -18.77 -39.17
N ALA A 69 14.12 -18.36 -39.62
CA ALA A 69 15.31 -18.31 -38.77
C ALA A 69 15.13 -17.34 -37.60
N GLY A 70 14.59 -16.15 -37.86
CA GLY A 70 14.24 -15.17 -36.83
C GLY A 70 13.23 -15.73 -35.83
N PHE A 71 12.16 -16.38 -36.30
CA PHE A 71 11.17 -17.01 -35.44
C PHE A 71 11.78 -18.09 -34.54
N ALA A 72 12.57 -19.02 -35.11
CA ALA A 72 13.21 -20.09 -34.35
C ALA A 72 14.19 -19.55 -33.29
N SER A 73 14.98 -18.53 -33.63
CA SER A 73 15.93 -17.92 -32.69
C SER A 73 15.23 -17.24 -31.50
N ASN A 74 14.14 -16.50 -31.76
CA ASN A 74 13.35 -15.85 -30.71
C ASN A 74 12.62 -16.87 -29.83
N LEU A 75 12.14 -17.98 -30.41
CA LEU A 75 11.49 -19.05 -29.67
C LEU A 75 12.48 -19.78 -28.74
N ALA A 76 13.69 -20.08 -29.22
CA ALA A 76 14.75 -20.67 -28.40
C ALA A 76 15.14 -19.73 -27.25
N GLY A 77 15.28 -18.43 -27.52
CA GLY A 77 15.53 -17.43 -26.48
C GLY A 77 14.43 -17.35 -25.44
N LEU A 78 13.16 -17.39 -25.87
CA LEU A 78 12.04 -17.41 -24.94
C LEU A 78 12.05 -18.67 -24.07
N CYS A 79 12.28 -19.86 -24.66
CA CYS A 79 12.37 -21.12 -23.91
C CYS A 79 13.53 -21.15 -22.89
N CYS A 80 14.71 -20.66 -23.25
CA CYS A 80 15.86 -20.62 -22.35
C CYS A 80 15.71 -19.57 -21.23
N CYS A 81 15.12 -18.42 -21.53
CA CYS A 81 15.08 -17.30 -20.60
C CYS A 81 13.82 -17.28 -19.73
N MET A 82 12.70 -17.87 -20.17
CA MET A 82 11.46 -17.95 -19.40
C MET A 82 11.65 -18.50 -17.97
N PRO A 83 12.36 -19.62 -17.71
CA PRO A 83 12.48 -20.15 -16.36
C PRO A 83 13.21 -19.21 -15.40
N PHE A 84 14.02 -18.27 -15.90
CA PHE A 84 14.73 -17.28 -15.08
C PHE A 84 13.99 -15.95 -14.99
N ALA A 85 13.47 -15.44 -16.10
CA ALA A 85 12.78 -14.15 -16.16
C ALA A 85 11.42 -14.19 -15.44
N PHE A 86 10.68 -15.29 -15.56
CA PHE A 86 9.35 -15.43 -14.99
C PHE A 86 9.31 -15.36 -13.45
N PRO A 87 10.12 -16.12 -12.68
CA PRO A 87 10.11 -16.01 -11.23
C PRO A 87 10.58 -14.64 -10.75
N VAL A 88 11.59 -14.03 -11.39
CA VAL A 88 12.05 -12.68 -11.06
C VAL A 88 10.92 -11.66 -11.25
N LEU A 89 10.19 -11.74 -12.36
CA LEU A 89 9.03 -10.89 -12.60
C LEU A 89 7.94 -11.08 -11.54
N LEU A 90 7.62 -12.32 -11.16
CA LEU A 90 6.63 -12.60 -10.11
C LEU A 90 7.06 -12.06 -8.74
N VAL A 91 8.34 -12.18 -8.38
CA VAL A 91 8.88 -11.60 -7.15
C VAL A 91 8.75 -10.08 -7.17
N MET A 92 9.12 -9.43 -8.27
CA MET A 92 9.01 -7.98 -8.40
C MET A 92 7.56 -7.51 -8.31
N ILE A 93 6.63 -8.19 -8.98
CA ILE A 93 5.19 -7.91 -8.86
C ILE A 93 4.72 -8.12 -7.41
N GLY A 94 5.19 -9.17 -6.74
CA GLY A 94 4.90 -9.42 -5.33
C GLY A 94 5.38 -8.30 -4.41
N VAL A 95 6.60 -7.80 -4.60
CA VAL A 95 7.16 -6.70 -3.81
C VAL A 95 6.44 -5.38 -4.08
N VAL A 96 6.17 -5.05 -5.33
CA VAL A 96 5.44 -3.83 -5.72
C VAL A 96 3.98 -3.87 -5.22
N SER A 97 3.32 -5.01 -5.32
CA SER A 97 1.94 -5.15 -4.83
C SER A 97 1.85 -5.13 -3.30
N ALA A 98 2.78 -5.79 -2.59
CA ALA A 98 2.82 -5.74 -1.12
C ALA A 98 3.02 -4.31 -0.61
N SER A 99 3.98 -3.57 -1.18
CA SER A 99 4.25 -2.18 -0.80
C SER A 99 3.07 -1.25 -1.13
N ALA A 100 2.46 -1.39 -2.31
CA ALA A 100 1.25 -0.62 -2.66
C ALA A 100 0.07 -0.94 -1.72
N MET A 101 -0.11 -2.21 -1.35
CA MET A 101 -1.15 -2.65 -0.41
C MET A 101 -0.89 -2.07 0.98
N THR A 102 0.34 -2.06 1.48
CA THR A 102 0.67 -1.45 2.77
C THR A 102 0.35 0.05 2.77
N LEU A 103 0.72 0.77 1.72
CA LEU A 103 0.39 2.20 1.58
C LEU A 103 -1.13 2.43 1.48
N TRP A 104 -1.84 1.60 0.73
CA TRP A 104 -3.29 1.69 0.61
C TRP A 104 -4.00 1.37 1.92
N VAL A 105 -3.60 0.30 2.61
CA VAL A 105 -4.13 -0.08 3.92
C VAL A 105 -3.85 1.03 4.93
N THR A 106 -2.62 1.52 5.04
CA THR A 106 -2.28 2.59 6.01
C THR A 106 -3.05 3.88 5.73
N THR A 107 -3.24 4.28 4.47
CA THR A 107 -4.02 5.48 4.13
C THR A 107 -5.52 5.30 4.34
N THR A 108 -6.07 4.14 3.94
CA THR A 108 -7.52 3.88 3.98
C THR A 108 -8.00 3.54 5.40
N PHE A 109 -7.27 2.68 6.13
CA PHE A 109 -7.62 2.35 7.51
C PHE A 109 -7.47 3.54 8.45
N ARG A 110 -6.45 4.38 8.25
CA ARG A 110 -6.28 5.60 9.06
C ARG A 110 -7.45 6.57 8.90
N GLY A 111 -8.04 6.63 7.70
CA GLY A 111 -9.27 7.42 7.48
C GLY A 111 -10.51 6.80 8.12
N SER A 112 -10.57 5.47 8.25
CA SER A 112 -11.78 4.77 8.73
C SER A 112 -11.85 4.57 10.24
N LEU A 113 -10.71 4.44 10.93
CA LEU A 113 -10.68 4.17 12.38
C LEU A 113 -10.74 5.44 13.24
N GLY A 114 -10.59 6.62 12.62
CA GLY A 114 -10.38 7.86 13.37
C GLY A 114 -9.08 7.83 14.19
N SER A 115 -8.77 8.93 14.86
CA SER A 115 -7.62 9.01 15.76
C SER A 115 -7.81 8.10 16.99
N GLU A 116 -9.02 8.03 17.54
CA GLU A 116 -9.35 7.20 18.70
C GLU A 116 -9.09 5.72 18.45
N GLY A 117 -9.50 5.20 17.27
CA GLY A 117 -9.26 3.80 16.92
C GLY A 117 -7.78 3.46 16.75
N VAL A 118 -6.98 4.38 16.20
CA VAL A 118 -5.52 4.21 16.13
C VAL A 118 -4.90 4.21 17.53
N THR A 119 -5.32 5.14 18.39
CA THR A 119 -4.88 5.21 19.80
C THR A 119 -5.18 3.90 20.54
N ALA A 120 -6.39 3.36 20.42
CA ALA A 120 -6.76 2.10 21.06
C ALA A 120 -5.92 0.90 20.58
N ILE A 121 -5.62 0.81 19.27
CA ILE A 121 -4.77 -0.26 18.72
C ILE A 121 -3.35 -0.15 19.26
N HIS A 122 -2.76 1.05 19.28
CA HIS A 122 -1.41 1.25 19.80
C HIS A 122 -1.33 0.97 21.30
N ALA A 123 -2.31 1.43 22.09
CA ALA A 123 -2.40 1.12 23.52
C ALA A 123 -2.51 -0.40 23.76
N PHE A 124 -3.28 -1.12 22.95
CA PHE A 124 -3.36 -2.58 23.01
C PHE A 124 -2.02 -3.25 22.69
N MET A 125 -1.31 -2.79 21.65
CA MET A 125 0.03 -3.31 21.31
C MET A 125 1.04 -3.09 22.44
N ILE A 126 1.05 -1.89 23.04
CA ILE A 126 1.89 -1.57 24.21
C ILE A 126 1.53 -2.51 25.37
N GLY A 127 0.25 -2.67 25.68
CA GLY A 127 -0.23 -3.60 26.70
C GLY A 127 0.26 -5.02 26.51
N PHE A 128 0.17 -5.56 25.29
CA PHE A 128 0.66 -6.90 24.98
C PHE A 128 2.16 -7.05 25.22
N MET A 129 2.95 -6.03 24.85
CA MET A 129 4.40 -6.05 25.08
C MET A 129 4.76 -5.89 26.55
N LEU A 130 3.97 -5.15 27.33
CA LEU A 130 4.11 -5.09 28.79
C LEU A 130 3.89 -6.47 29.42
N ILE A 131 2.90 -7.25 28.95
CA ILE A 131 2.71 -8.65 29.41
C ILE A 131 3.92 -9.50 29.08
N ALA A 132 4.39 -9.45 27.82
CA ALA A 132 5.52 -10.24 27.38
C ALA A 132 6.79 -9.91 28.19
N PHE A 133 7.04 -8.62 28.43
CA PHE A 133 8.14 -8.15 29.25
C PHE A 133 8.01 -8.63 30.70
N TYR A 134 6.83 -8.49 31.31
CA TYR A 134 6.56 -8.97 32.67
C TYR A 134 6.74 -10.49 32.78
N ALA A 135 6.28 -11.25 31.79
CA ALA A 135 6.43 -12.70 31.77
C ALA A 135 7.90 -13.13 31.85
N GLN A 136 8.79 -12.39 31.17
CA GLN A 136 10.24 -12.61 31.14
C GLN A 136 10.97 -12.08 32.38
N HIS A 137 10.65 -10.86 32.82
CA HIS A 137 11.43 -10.15 33.85
C HIS A 137 10.81 -10.16 35.25
N LYS A 138 9.54 -10.59 35.38
CA LYS A 138 8.76 -10.57 36.63
C LYS A 138 8.66 -9.17 37.27
N LYS A 139 8.73 -8.14 36.44
CA LYS A 139 8.52 -6.73 36.80
C LYS A 139 8.01 -5.97 35.58
N VAL A 140 7.24 -4.91 35.81
CA VAL A 140 6.90 -3.93 34.77
C VAL A 140 8.14 -3.06 34.46
N PRO A 141 8.33 -2.61 33.20
CA PRO A 141 9.49 -1.78 32.84
C PRO A 141 9.43 -0.41 33.53
N GLU A 142 10.58 0.25 33.72
CA GLU A 142 10.60 1.60 34.29
C GLU A 142 10.19 2.66 33.27
N SER A 143 10.32 2.35 31.98
CA SER A 143 9.88 3.19 30.88
C SER A 143 9.48 2.39 29.64
N LEU A 144 8.65 2.97 28.77
CA LEU A 144 8.28 2.34 27.49
C LEU A 144 9.48 2.06 26.58
N ASN A 145 10.61 2.77 26.74
CA ASN A 145 11.82 2.56 25.94
C ASN A 145 12.53 1.22 26.23
N GLU A 146 12.20 0.54 27.33
CA GLU A 146 12.70 -0.81 27.60
C GLU A 146 11.98 -1.88 26.76
N LEU A 147 10.83 -1.54 26.17
CA LEU A 147 10.13 -2.41 25.24
C LEU A 147 10.83 -2.36 23.88
N ASP A 148 11.13 -3.53 23.32
CA ASP A 148 11.69 -3.65 21.97
C ASP A 148 10.60 -3.45 20.91
N LEU A 149 10.10 -2.22 20.83
CA LEU A 149 9.06 -1.77 19.91
C LEU A 149 9.54 -0.62 19.04
N ASP A 150 8.96 -0.52 17.84
CA ASP A 150 9.15 0.65 16.99
C ASP A 150 8.56 1.88 17.68
N LYS A 151 9.29 3.01 17.64
CA LYS A 151 8.88 4.27 18.26
C LYS A 151 7.54 4.78 17.74
N ALA A 152 7.14 4.41 16.53
CA ALA A 152 5.84 4.76 15.97
C ALA A 152 4.66 4.19 16.77
N VAL A 153 4.86 3.08 17.49
CA VAL A 153 3.83 2.47 18.35
C VAL A 153 3.60 3.31 19.62
N PHE A 154 4.60 4.08 20.06
CA PHE A 154 4.48 4.97 21.21
C PHE A 154 3.81 6.30 20.90
N VAL A 155 3.29 6.48 19.68
CA VAL A 155 2.62 7.69 19.25
C VAL A 155 1.13 7.39 19.02
N ASP A 156 0.24 8.15 19.62
CA ASP A 156 -1.21 7.99 19.50
C ASP A 156 -1.76 8.39 18.11
N GLY A 157 -3.07 8.26 17.92
CA GLY A 157 -3.73 8.60 16.65
C GLY A 157 -3.64 10.08 16.26
N TRP A 158 -3.33 10.97 17.21
CA TRP A 158 -3.13 12.41 17.00
C TRP A 158 -1.67 12.80 16.80
N GLY A 159 -0.74 11.85 16.87
CA GLY A 159 0.68 12.11 16.68
C GLY A 159 1.42 12.50 17.96
N LYS A 160 0.84 12.30 19.15
CA LYS A 160 1.45 12.61 20.45
C LYS A 160 1.97 11.35 21.12
N GLN A 161 2.97 11.47 21.98
CA GLN A 161 3.54 10.32 22.65
C GLN A 161 2.62 9.84 23.78
N PHE A 162 2.46 8.53 23.95
CA PHE A 162 1.77 7.98 25.12
C PHE A 162 2.54 8.31 26.40
N HIS A 163 1.79 8.66 27.42
CA HIS A 163 2.29 8.81 28.78
C HIS A 163 2.22 7.46 29.48
N TYR A 164 3.26 7.12 30.23
CA TYR A 164 3.38 5.88 30.97
C TYR A 164 3.88 6.17 32.37
N GLU A 165 3.17 5.63 33.36
CA GLU A 165 3.56 5.73 34.75
C GLU A 165 3.34 4.39 35.45
N ARG A 166 4.27 4.03 36.33
CA ARG A 166 4.11 2.87 37.21
C ARG A 166 3.29 3.28 38.42
N THR A 167 2.38 2.43 38.85
CA THR A 167 1.67 2.68 40.12
C THR A 167 2.49 2.18 41.31
N ASP A 168 2.01 2.45 42.53
CA ASP A 168 2.60 1.90 43.77
C ASP A 168 2.55 0.35 43.81
N ASP A 169 1.69 -0.25 42.99
CA ASP A 169 1.62 -1.68 42.81
C ASP A 169 2.75 -2.16 41.89
N PRO A 170 3.62 -3.11 42.31
CA PRO A 170 4.70 -3.62 41.47
C PRO A 170 4.22 -4.26 40.15
N GLU A 171 2.94 -4.66 40.06
CA GLU A 171 2.33 -5.23 38.85
C GLU A 171 1.46 -4.22 38.07
N GLY A 172 1.31 -2.99 38.58
CA GLY A 172 0.40 -1.99 38.04
C GLY A 172 1.09 -0.91 37.21
N PHE A 173 0.39 -0.46 36.17
CA PHE A 173 0.81 0.68 35.36
C PHE A 173 -0.41 1.46 34.86
N GLU A 174 -0.18 2.73 34.54
CA GLU A 174 -1.11 3.61 33.86
C GLU A 174 -0.50 4.05 32.53
N LEU A 175 -1.32 4.00 31.49
CA LEU A 175 -0.97 4.43 30.14
C LEU A 175 -2.07 5.36 29.64
N TRP A 176 -1.74 6.54 29.15
CA TRP A 176 -2.76 7.44 28.60
C TRP A 176 -2.27 8.27 27.42
N SER A 177 -3.23 8.73 26.62
CA SER A 177 -3.04 9.67 25.51
C SER A 177 -3.74 10.97 25.86
N SER A 178 -3.06 12.11 25.68
CA SER A 178 -3.60 13.47 25.91
C SER A 178 -4.59 13.93 24.81
N GLY A 179 -5.20 12.99 24.10
CA GLY A 179 -6.23 13.24 23.11
C GLY A 179 -5.81 14.12 21.93
N GLY A 180 -6.81 14.77 21.33
CA GLY A 180 -6.66 15.70 20.22
C GLY A 180 -6.11 17.06 20.63
N ASP A 181 -6.42 17.55 21.83
CA ASP A 181 -6.00 18.88 22.29
C ASP A 181 -4.56 18.91 22.85
N GLY A 182 -4.10 17.80 23.43
CA GLY A 182 -2.72 17.60 23.87
C GLY A 182 -2.45 18.16 25.25
N ALA A 183 -3.50 18.53 25.98
CA ALA A 183 -3.41 18.95 27.35
C ALA A 183 -3.83 17.77 28.24
N ASP A 184 -2.99 17.41 29.21
CA ASP A 184 -3.36 16.37 30.17
C ASP A 184 -4.51 16.85 31.09
N GLY A 185 -5.39 15.93 31.46
CA GLY A 185 -6.52 16.18 32.34
C GLY A 185 -7.78 16.67 31.63
N THR A 186 -7.84 16.61 30.30
CA THR A 186 -8.97 17.09 29.50
C THR A 186 -9.95 15.96 29.18
N ALA A 187 -11.05 16.30 28.50
CA ALA A 187 -12.15 15.37 28.26
C ALA A 187 -11.86 14.36 27.14
N ASP A 188 -10.86 14.62 26.31
CA ASP A 188 -10.40 13.78 25.21
C ASP A 188 -9.21 12.90 25.58
N ASP A 189 -8.77 12.95 26.85
CA ASP A 189 -7.82 11.99 27.38
C ASP A 189 -8.38 10.56 27.30
N ILE A 190 -7.54 9.64 26.83
CA ILE A 190 -7.87 8.21 26.80
C ILE A 190 -6.95 7.48 27.77
N GLU A 191 -7.51 7.07 28.92
CA GLU A 191 -6.80 6.34 29.97
C GLU A 191 -6.97 4.83 29.82
N PHE A 192 -5.85 4.12 29.95
CA PHE A 192 -5.78 2.67 30.02
C PHE A 192 -5.06 2.29 31.32
N ARG A 193 -5.80 1.71 32.26
CA ARG A 193 -5.22 1.20 33.50
C ARG A 193 -5.04 -0.30 33.36
N GLY A 194 -3.82 -0.75 33.60
CA GLY A 194 -3.44 -2.15 33.44
C GLY A 194 -2.83 -2.69 34.72
N ARG A 195 -3.22 -3.91 35.08
CA ARG A 195 -2.48 -4.73 36.05
C ARG A 195 -2.08 -6.05 35.40
N VAL A 196 -0.81 -6.42 35.51
CA VAL A 196 -0.31 -7.71 35.01
C VAL A 196 -0.36 -8.75 36.13
N ARG A 197 -1.45 -9.51 36.23
CA ARG A 197 -1.61 -10.53 37.27
C ARG A 197 -1.56 -11.93 36.68
N GLY A 198 -0.58 -12.73 37.10
CA GLY A 198 -0.50 -14.16 36.74
C GLY A 198 -0.36 -14.43 35.23
N GLY A 199 0.19 -13.49 34.45
CA GLY A 199 0.33 -13.60 33.00
C GLY A 199 -0.91 -13.17 32.20
N SER A 200 -1.96 -12.68 32.87
CA SER A 200 -3.07 -11.95 32.25
C SER A 200 -2.88 -10.46 32.44
N LEU A 201 -3.42 -9.67 31.51
CA LEU A 201 -3.54 -8.23 31.64
C LEU A 201 -5.00 -7.88 31.84
N ASP A 202 -5.30 -7.35 33.02
CA ASP A 202 -6.61 -6.81 33.31
C ASP A 202 -6.56 -5.33 32.87
N PHE A 203 -7.16 -5.05 31.71
CA PHE A 203 -7.36 -3.69 31.22
C PHE A 203 -8.70 -3.17 31.68
N GLU A 204 -8.67 -2.09 32.46
CA GLU A 204 -9.85 -1.29 32.74
C GLU A 204 -9.79 -0.05 31.86
N HIS A 205 -10.74 0.06 30.93
CA HIS A 205 -10.98 1.30 30.23
C HIS A 205 -11.74 2.22 31.18
N VAL A 206 -11.06 3.25 31.66
CA VAL A 206 -11.65 4.21 32.59
C VAL A 206 -12.20 5.35 31.75
N ASP A 207 -13.48 5.29 31.43
CA ASP A 207 -14.19 6.48 30.96
C ASP A 207 -14.08 7.52 32.07
N ARG A 208 -13.26 8.55 31.87
CA ARG A 208 -13.19 9.70 32.78
C ARG A 208 -14.49 10.48 32.61
N LYS A 209 -15.58 9.96 33.18
CA LYS A 209 -16.74 10.78 33.50
C LYS A 209 -16.17 11.96 34.26
N GLN A 210 -16.41 13.16 33.74
CA GLN A 210 -16.05 14.45 34.31
C GLN A 210 -16.47 14.51 35.79
N GLY A 211 -15.72 13.84 36.66
CA GLY A 211 -15.75 13.99 38.09
C GLY A 211 -15.09 15.34 38.27
N GLY A 212 -15.95 16.36 38.34
CA GLY A 212 -15.55 17.75 38.31
C GLY A 212 -14.37 18.02 39.21
N ALA A 213 -13.62 19.06 38.88
CA ALA A 213 -12.51 19.66 39.61
C ALA A 213 -12.79 19.77 41.13
N ALA A 214 -12.78 18.64 41.84
CA ALA A 214 -13.05 18.52 43.25
C ALA A 214 -11.72 18.75 43.93
N GLY A 215 -11.41 20.04 44.08
CA GLY A 215 -10.57 20.60 45.12
C GLY A 215 -9.23 19.90 45.33
N SER A 216 -8.17 20.48 44.78
CA SER A 216 -6.87 20.41 45.45
C SER A 216 -7.07 20.90 46.89
N GLY A 217 -7.05 19.96 47.84
CA GLY A 217 -7.26 20.22 49.26
C GLY A 217 -6.11 21.04 49.84
N ALA A 218 -6.16 22.36 49.63
CA ALA A 218 -5.53 23.29 50.56
C ALA A 218 -6.29 23.18 51.88
N SER A 219 -5.61 22.65 52.90
CA SER A 219 -6.14 22.44 54.24
C SER A 219 -6.60 23.76 54.86
N ALA A 220 -7.90 23.99 54.92
CA ALA A 220 -8.51 25.02 55.77
C ALA A 220 -9.05 24.38 57.06
N PRO A 221 -8.92 25.05 58.22
CA PRO A 221 -9.22 24.46 59.52
C PRO A 221 -10.74 24.28 59.74
N ARG A 222 -11.08 23.13 60.33
CA ARG A 222 -12.42 22.73 60.78
C ARG A 222 -13.11 23.82 61.59
N GLY A 223 -14.22 24.35 61.07
CA GLY A 223 -15.26 25.05 61.82
C GLY A 223 -16.53 24.19 61.86
N SER A 224 -16.93 23.78 63.05
CA SER A 224 -18.16 23.05 63.35
C SER A 224 -19.38 23.98 63.30
N GLY A 225 -20.44 23.60 62.60
CA GLY A 225 -21.74 24.27 62.66
C GLY A 225 -22.81 23.38 62.04
N ALA A 226 -23.86 23.13 62.80
CA ALA A 226 -24.92 22.17 62.57
C ALA A 226 -26.12 22.76 61.79
N ASP A 227 -27.13 21.90 61.61
CA ASP A 227 -28.54 22.18 61.30
C ASP A 227 -28.89 22.33 59.81
N ASP A 228 -30.05 21.95 59.28
CA ASP A 228 -31.19 21.06 59.59
C ASP A 228 -32.15 21.24 58.37
N SER A 229 -33.15 20.37 58.24
CA SER A 229 -34.43 20.56 57.52
C SER A 229 -34.55 20.24 56.01
N THR A 230 -35.09 19.05 55.77
CA THR A 230 -36.32 18.72 55.00
C THR A 230 -36.90 19.75 54.01
N GLY A 231 -37.22 19.29 52.80
CA GLY A 231 -38.24 19.90 51.94
C GLY A 231 -38.28 19.30 50.54
N GLY A 232 -39.29 18.48 50.24
CA GLY A 232 -39.56 18.00 48.89
C GLY A 232 -40.26 19.05 48.03
N ASP A 233 -40.11 18.94 46.72
CA ASP A 233 -41.12 19.43 45.78
C ASP A 233 -41.04 18.64 44.46
N SER A 234 -42.20 18.19 44.01
CA SER A 234 -42.45 17.45 42.78
C SER A 234 -43.03 18.40 41.76
N GLY A 235 -42.17 18.96 40.90
CA GLY A 235 -42.55 19.85 39.81
C GLY A 235 -42.48 19.16 38.45
N ALA A 236 -43.64 18.78 37.92
CA ALA A 236 -43.83 18.44 36.51
C ALA A 236 -43.89 19.73 35.66
N SER A 237 -43.23 19.75 34.50
CA SER A 237 -43.62 20.63 33.38
C SER A 237 -42.92 20.23 32.08
N ASP A 238 -43.76 19.89 31.10
CA ASP A 238 -43.68 20.21 29.68
C ASP A 238 -42.31 20.21 28.97
N SER A 239 -42.14 19.25 28.06
CA SER A 239 -41.29 19.42 26.88
C SER A 239 -42.15 19.28 25.63
N SER A 240 -42.62 20.43 25.15
CA SER A 240 -43.21 20.67 23.85
C SER A 240 -42.23 20.37 22.73
N GLY A 241 -42.78 19.88 21.62
CA GLY A 241 -42.06 19.49 20.42
C GLY A 241 -41.33 20.64 19.72
N GLY A 242 -40.22 20.28 19.09
CA GLY A 242 -39.51 21.10 18.12
C GLY A 242 -39.19 20.25 16.90
N ASP A 243 -40.01 20.40 15.86
CA ASP A 243 -39.75 19.91 14.51
C ASP A 243 -38.52 20.63 13.95
N ALA A 244 -37.40 19.90 13.83
CA ALA A 244 -36.23 20.37 13.10
C ALA A 244 -36.40 20.04 11.61
N ALA A 245 -36.85 21.04 10.87
CA ALA A 245 -36.85 21.06 9.42
C ALA A 245 -35.45 20.80 8.86
N SER A 246 -35.38 19.93 7.87
CA SER A 246 -34.19 19.56 7.11
C SER A 246 -34.01 20.54 5.95
N ASP A 247 -33.22 21.59 6.17
CA ASP A 247 -32.72 22.46 5.10
C ASP A 247 -31.47 21.81 4.48
N ALA A 248 -31.69 21.04 3.42
CA ALA A 248 -30.62 20.59 2.53
C ALA A 248 -30.25 21.73 1.55
N PRO A 249 -28.96 22.11 1.41
CA PRO A 249 -28.54 23.10 0.42
C PRO A 249 -28.62 22.54 -1.01
N PRO A 250 -28.91 23.38 -2.02
CA PRO A 250 -29.00 22.95 -3.41
C PRO A 250 -27.62 22.55 -3.96
N ALA A 251 -27.59 21.45 -4.70
CA ALA A 251 -26.40 20.94 -5.39
C ALA A 251 -25.94 21.91 -6.48
N ASP A 252 -24.73 22.45 -6.31
CA ASP A 252 -24.06 23.29 -7.29
C ASP A 252 -23.70 22.53 -8.57
N ALA A 253 -23.92 23.20 -9.69
CA ALA A 253 -23.79 22.69 -11.05
C ALA A 253 -22.33 22.46 -11.45
N ALA A 254 -22.05 21.27 -12.01
CA ALA A 254 -20.78 20.94 -12.62
C ALA A 254 -20.56 21.71 -13.95
N PRO A 255 -19.34 22.21 -14.24
CA PRO A 255 -19.02 22.88 -15.49
C PRO A 255 -18.83 21.86 -16.65
N LYS A 256 -19.40 22.17 -17.81
CA LYS A 256 -19.20 21.41 -19.06
C LYS A 256 -17.77 21.60 -19.60
N PRO A 257 -17.10 20.54 -20.08
CA PRO A 257 -15.83 20.67 -20.79
C PRO A 257 -16.03 21.28 -22.20
N LYS A 258 -15.06 22.09 -22.62
CA LYS A 258 -14.93 22.60 -23.99
C LYS A 258 -14.29 21.56 -24.90
#